data_AF-A0A926GSE5-F1
#
_entry.id   AF-A0A926GSE5-F1
#
_cell.length_a   1.000
_cell.length_b   1.000
_cell.length_c   1.000
_cell.angle_alpha   90.00
_cell.angle_beta   90.00
_cell.angle_gamma   90.00
#
_symmetry.space_group_name_H-M   'P 1'
#
loop_
_entity.id
_entity.type
_entity.pdbx_description
1 polymer ?
#
loop_
_entity_poly.entity_id
_entity_poly.type
_entity_poly.pdbx_seq_one_letter_code
_entity_poly.pdbx_strand_id
1 'polypeptide(L)'
;MAHTYQAGDSVAIIARDTTPADSKSNLYFPHFANLRGSILKVYGEEASILIDRESLPEAIRTRHTENEVAERKKYSDRLSETARGGLSDKEKNFPLQYTILVALKDVQLDKEGAAKRLSAKDLEAAEAAFLAERSSKKK
;
A
#
# COMPACT_ATOMS: atom_id res chain seq x y z
N MET A 1 22.54 8.10 12.39
CA MET A 1 22.88 7.52 11.09
C MET A 1 21.73 7.82 10.16
N ALA A 2 21.93 8.68 9.15
CA ALA A 2 20.89 9.07 8.21
C ALA A 2 20.61 7.88 7.29
N HIS A 3 19.56 7.12 7.61
CA HIS A 3 19.06 6.11 6.68
C HIS A 3 18.39 6.83 5.53
N THR A 4 18.95 6.69 4.32
CA THR A 4 18.34 7.18 3.09
C THR A 4 17.14 6.30 2.79
N TYR A 5 15.94 6.75 3.15
CA TYR A 5 14.70 6.09 2.78
C TYR A 5 14.53 6.05 1.26
N GLN A 6 14.18 4.90 0.71
CA GLN A 6 13.95 4.72 -0.72
C GLN A 6 12.52 4.28 -1.02
N ALA A 7 12.08 4.52 -2.26
CA ALA A 7 10.83 4.00 -2.74
C ALA A 7 10.84 2.47 -2.69
N GLY A 8 9.81 1.90 -2.10
CA GLY A 8 9.66 0.49 -1.83
C GLY A 8 10.04 0.09 -0.40
N ASP A 9 10.68 0.91 0.42
CA ASP A 9 11.04 0.45 1.77
C ASP A 9 9.81 0.18 2.64
N SER A 10 9.82 -0.94 3.36
CA SER A 10 8.80 -1.30 4.35
C SER A 10 9.02 -0.48 5.60
N VAL A 11 7.96 0.22 6.02
CA VAL A 11 8.04 1.21 7.08
C VAL A 11 6.83 1.14 8.00
N ALA A 12 7.04 1.53 9.25
CA ALA A 12 6.01 1.71 10.25
C ALA A 12 6.03 3.16 10.75
N ILE A 13 4.85 3.69 11.05
CA ILE A 13 4.71 5.05 11.62
C ILE A 13 4.90 4.97 13.14
N ILE A 14 5.77 5.82 13.67
CA ILE A 14 6.11 5.87 15.09
C ILE A 14 4.95 6.49 15.87
N ALA A 15 4.62 5.92 17.03
CA ALA A 15 3.71 6.51 17.99
C ALA A 15 4.42 7.65 18.74
N ARG A 16 3.93 8.88 18.62
CA ARG A 16 4.41 10.05 19.37
C ARG A 16 3.27 11.01 19.72
N ASP A 17 3.53 11.87 20.68
CA ASP A 17 2.61 12.95 21.02
C ASP A 17 2.50 13.96 19.87
N THR A 18 1.28 14.48 19.69
CA THR A 18 1.00 15.51 18.68
C THR A 18 1.59 16.82 19.15
N THR A 19 2.48 17.41 18.34
CA THR A 19 3.01 18.75 18.64
C THR A 19 2.14 19.83 17.98
N PRO A 20 2.17 21.08 18.47
CA PRO A 20 1.44 22.19 17.84
C PRO A 20 1.85 22.45 16.38
N ALA A 21 3.06 22.03 16.00
CA ALA A 21 3.54 22.12 14.62
C ALA A 21 2.85 21.09 13.71
N ASP A 22 2.47 19.92 14.23
CA ASP A 22 1.79 18.88 13.47
C ASP A 22 0.34 19.23 13.16
N SER A 23 -0.34 19.92 14.10
CA SER A 23 -1.68 20.47 13.85
C SER A 23 -1.70 21.52 12.74
N LYS A 24 -0.54 22.14 12.43
CA LYS A 24 -0.40 23.09 11.32
C LYS A 24 0.05 22.41 10.02
N SER A 25 0.92 21.40 10.11
CA SER A 25 1.43 20.70 8.94
C SER A 25 0.49 19.62 8.40
N ASN A 26 -0.43 19.10 9.22
CA ASN A 26 -1.29 17.95 8.90
C ASN A 26 -0.51 16.68 8.49
N LEU A 27 0.76 16.58 8.88
CA LEU A 27 1.65 15.47 8.52
C LEU A 27 1.63 14.32 9.53
N TYR A 28 1.06 14.53 10.72
CA TYR A 28 0.96 13.51 11.74
C TYR A 28 -0.38 13.60 12.47
N PHE A 29 -1.06 12.47 12.56
CA PHE A 29 -2.24 12.30 13.40
C PHE A 29 -2.06 11.07 14.30
N PRO A 30 -2.59 11.10 15.55
CA PRO A 30 -2.44 9.99 16.49
C PRO A 30 -2.95 8.64 15.96
N HIS A 31 -3.99 8.66 15.12
CA HIS A 31 -4.56 7.45 14.54
C HIS A 31 -3.72 6.84 13.41
N PHE A 32 -2.61 7.49 13.03
CA PHE A 32 -1.62 6.92 12.11
C PHE A 32 -0.54 6.13 12.84
N ALA A 33 -0.44 6.25 14.17
CA ALA A 33 0.50 5.50 14.96
C ALA A 33 0.35 3.99 14.73
N ASN A 34 1.47 3.29 14.60
CA ASN A 34 1.54 1.83 14.39
C ASN A 34 0.97 1.33 13.05
N LEU A 35 0.58 2.22 12.13
CA LEU A 35 0.26 1.78 10.77
C LEU A 35 1.55 1.34 10.07
N ARG A 36 1.43 0.27 9.30
CA ARG A 36 2.53 -0.34 8.53
C ARG A 36 2.24 -0.20 7.05
N GLY A 37 3.30 -0.06 6.26
CA GLY A 37 3.16 0.09 4.83
C GLY A 37 4.48 0.12 4.09
N SER A 38 4.43 0.61 2.87
CA SER A 38 5.61 0.75 2.00
C SER A 38 5.70 2.17 1.45
N ILE A 39 6.92 2.69 1.34
CA ILE A 39 7.14 4.01 0.75
C ILE A 39 6.84 3.94 -0.75
N LEU A 40 5.92 4.77 -1.24
CA LEU A 40 5.71 4.96 -2.67
C LEU A 40 6.70 5.95 -3.24
N LYS A 41 6.87 7.09 -2.55
CA LYS A 41 7.71 8.19 -3.02
C LYS A 41 8.19 9.04 -1.86
N VAL A 42 9.42 9.54 -1.97
CA VAL A 42 10.04 10.45 -1.01
C VAL A 42 10.11 11.85 -1.63
N TYR A 43 9.75 12.85 -0.84
CA TYR A 43 9.70 14.27 -1.17
C TYR A 43 10.53 15.06 -0.16
N GLY A 44 11.86 15.01 -0.28
CA GLY A 44 12.76 15.71 0.64
C GLY A 44 12.65 15.18 2.08
N GLU A 45 11.92 15.90 2.94
CA GLU A 45 11.70 15.54 4.35
C GLU A 45 10.38 14.77 4.59
N GLU A 46 9.58 14.56 3.55
CA GLU A 46 8.28 13.89 3.60
C GLU A 46 8.29 12.61 2.73
N ALA A 47 7.42 11.66 3.04
CA ALA A 47 7.24 10.47 2.22
C ALA A 47 5.75 10.09 2.12
N SER A 48 5.34 9.70 0.92
CA SER A 48 4.07 9.03 0.69
C SER A 48 4.21 7.55 1.00
N ILE A 49 3.45 7.06 1.96
CA ILE A 49 3.41 5.66 2.37
C ILE A 49 2.09 5.05 1.93
N LEU A 50 2.17 3.94 1.19
CA LEU A 50 1.05 3.06 0.93
C LEU A 50 0.84 2.16 2.15
N ILE A 51 -0.27 2.35 2.85
CA ILE A 51 -0.58 1.60 4.08
C ILE A 51 -1.18 0.24 3.75
N ASP A 52 -0.73 -0.77 4.49
CA ASP A 52 -1.29 -2.12 4.43
C ASP A 52 -2.67 -2.14 5.04
N ARG A 53 -3.66 -2.65 4.29
CA ARG A 53 -5.07 -2.72 4.72
C ARG A 53 -5.26 -3.53 6.01
N GLU A 54 -4.38 -4.48 6.28
CA GLU A 54 -4.38 -5.31 7.49
C GLU A 54 -3.92 -4.53 8.74
N SER A 55 -3.15 -3.46 8.55
CA SER A 55 -2.69 -2.61 9.66
C SER A 55 -3.72 -1.54 10.07
N LEU A 56 -4.75 -1.32 9.25
CA LEU A 56 -5.78 -0.34 9.52
C LEU A 56 -6.71 -0.80 10.65
N PRO A 57 -7.11 0.10 11.56
CA PRO A 57 -8.19 -0.17 12.51
C PRO A 57 -9.48 -0.57 11.79
N GLU A 58 -10.24 -1.50 12.37
CA GLU A 58 -11.42 -2.09 11.76
C GLU A 58 -12.43 -1.04 11.27
N ALA A 59 -12.71 -0.01 12.08
CA ALA A 59 -13.61 1.08 11.70
C ALA A 59 -13.15 1.85 10.44
N ILE A 60 -11.85 2.09 10.31
CA ILE A 60 -11.28 2.79 9.14
C ILE A 60 -11.26 1.86 7.93
N ARG A 61 -10.91 0.58 8.14
CA ARG A 61 -10.93 -0.44 7.10
C ARG A 61 -12.32 -0.63 6.51
N THR A 62 -13.38 -0.64 7.33
CA THR A 62 -14.76 -0.75 6.88
C THR A 62 -15.14 0.45 6.02
N ARG A 63 -14.90 1.68 6.49
CA ARG A 63 -15.15 2.90 5.71
C ARG A 63 -14.40 2.94 4.39
N HIS A 64 -13.14 2.52 4.39
CA HIS A 64 -12.34 2.42 3.15
C HIS A 64 -12.96 1.44 2.15
N THR A 65 -13.43 0.29 2.65
CA THR A 65 -14.09 -0.73 1.84
C THR A 65 -15.42 -0.22 1.27
N GLU A 66 -16.22 0.46 2.08
CA GLU A 66 -17.48 1.08 1.65
C GLU A 66 -17.24 2.14 0.56
N ASN A 67 -16.24 3.00 0.75
CA ASN A 67 -15.83 3.99 -0.24
C ASN A 67 -15.35 3.33 -1.54
N GLU A 68 -14.62 2.20 -1.43
CA GLU A 68 -14.19 1.42 -2.60
C GLU A 68 -15.36 0.86 -3.39
N VAL A 69 -16.36 0.30 -2.72
CA VAL A 69 -17.58 -0.17 -3.37
C VAL A 69 -18.35 0.99 -3.99
N ALA A 70 -18.47 2.13 -3.29
CA ALA A 70 -19.17 3.30 -3.78
C ALA A 70 -18.51 3.90 -5.03
N GLU A 71 -17.18 4.03 -5.05
CA GLU A 71 -16.44 4.53 -6.21
C GLU A 71 -16.47 3.55 -7.38
N ARG A 72 -16.39 2.23 -7.14
CA ARG A 72 -16.59 1.23 -8.21
C ARG A 72 -17.98 1.33 -8.83
N LYS A 73 -19.00 1.53 -8.00
CA LYS A 73 -20.37 1.74 -8.46
C LYS A 73 -20.48 3.01 -9.31
N LYS A 74 -19.98 4.15 -8.82
CA LYS A 74 -19.97 5.41 -9.58
C LYS A 74 -19.18 5.31 -10.88
N TYR A 75 -18.02 4.65 -10.87
CA TYR A 75 -17.21 4.42 -12.06
C TYR A 75 -17.97 3.61 -13.09
N SER A 76 -18.61 2.53 -12.66
CA SER A 76 -19.48 1.71 -13.51
C SER A 76 -20.64 2.53 -14.05
N ASP A 77 -21.34 3.30 -13.21
CA ASP A 77 -22.47 4.17 -13.57
C ASP A 77 -22.12 5.26 -14.58
N ARG A 78 -20.87 5.74 -14.59
CA ARG A 78 -20.37 6.72 -15.58
C ARG A 78 -19.99 6.10 -16.92
N LEU A 79 -19.77 4.79 -16.98
CA LEU A 79 -19.41 4.11 -18.23
C LEU A 79 -20.66 3.79 -19.04
N SER A 80 -20.61 4.06 -20.34
CA SER A 80 -21.62 3.60 -21.30
C SER A 80 -21.65 2.08 -21.41
N GLU A 81 -22.76 1.48 -21.85
CA GLU A 81 -22.90 0.02 -21.96
C GLU A 81 -21.83 -0.61 -22.87
N THR A 82 -21.45 0.07 -23.95
CA THR A 82 -20.34 -0.32 -24.83
C THR A 82 -18.97 -0.27 -24.16
N ALA A 83 -18.72 0.72 -23.29
CA ALA A 83 -17.47 0.82 -22.53
C ALA A 83 -17.39 -0.22 -21.39
N ARG A 84 -18.52 -0.56 -20.75
CA ARG A 84 -18.61 -1.61 -19.72
C ARG A 84 -18.30 -3.00 -20.26
N GLY A 85 -18.65 -3.28 -21.52
CA GLY A 85 -18.38 -4.56 -22.18
C GLY A 85 -16.91 -4.79 -22.52
N GLY A 86 -16.13 -3.72 -22.74
CA GLY A 86 -14.71 -3.79 -23.09
C GLY A 86 -13.74 -3.90 -21.90
N LEU A 87 -14.22 -3.63 -20.68
CA LEU A 87 -13.38 -3.65 -19.48
C LEU A 87 -13.20 -5.07 -18.95
N SER A 88 -11.95 -5.44 -18.69
CA SER A 88 -11.62 -6.68 -17.99
C SER A 88 -12.07 -6.64 -16.52
N ASP A 89 -12.21 -7.80 -15.87
CA ASP A 89 -12.61 -7.88 -14.46
C ASP A 89 -11.63 -7.18 -13.52
N LYS A 90 -10.36 -7.05 -13.92
CA LYS A 90 -9.33 -6.30 -13.17
C LYS A 90 -9.55 -4.80 -13.25
N GLU A 91 -10.00 -4.29 -14.39
CA GLU A 91 -10.27 -2.87 -14.58
C GLU A 91 -11.60 -2.46 -13.95
N LYS A 92 -12.57 -3.38 -13.88
CA LYS A 92 -13.83 -3.19 -13.13
C LYS A 92 -13.60 -3.18 -11.62
N ASN A 93 -12.70 -4.02 -11.12
CA ASN A 93 -12.42 -4.18 -9.69
C ASN A 93 -11.10 -3.53 -9.29
N PHE A 94 -10.96 -2.23 -9.52
CA PHE A 94 -9.77 -1.50 -9.08
C PHE A 94 -9.76 -1.37 -7.54
N PRO A 95 -8.62 -1.63 -6.86
CA PRO A 95 -8.47 -1.38 -5.44
C PRO A 95 -8.15 0.10 -5.19
N LEU A 96 -8.78 0.71 -4.19
CA LEU A 96 -8.37 2.01 -3.69
C LEU A 96 -7.15 1.87 -2.78
N GLN A 97 -6.11 2.61 -3.11
CA GLN A 97 -4.90 2.70 -2.32
C GLN A 97 -5.12 3.67 -1.16
N TYR A 98 -4.74 3.25 0.05
CA TYR A 98 -4.73 4.12 1.22
C TYR A 98 -3.33 4.70 1.38
N THR A 99 -3.10 5.85 0.76
CA THR A 99 -1.79 6.52 0.76
C THR A 99 -1.83 7.70 1.73
N ILE A 100 -0.87 7.76 2.64
CA ILE A 100 -0.71 8.86 3.60
C ILE A 100 0.61 9.56 3.31
N LEU A 101 0.62 10.90 3.40
CA LEU A 101 1.85 11.69 3.43
C LEU A 101 2.26 11.90 4.89
N VAL A 102 3.49 11.52 5.23
CA VAL A 102 4.05 11.68 6.58
C VAL A 102 5.48 12.23 6.53
N ALA A 103 5.92 12.84 7.63
CA ALA A 103 7.30 13.31 7.76
C ALA A 103 8.26 12.15 8.01
N LEU A 104 9.43 12.14 7.38
CA LEU A 104 10.44 11.06 7.50
C LEU A 104 10.95 10.85 8.93
N LYS A 105 10.90 11.91 9.77
CA LYS A 105 11.24 11.84 11.20
C LYS A 105 10.31 10.91 12.00
N ASP A 106 9.10 10.66 11.50
CA ASP A 106 8.05 9.90 12.17
C ASP A 106 7.93 8.47 11.61
N VAL A 107 8.86 8.09 10.75
CA VAL A 107 8.89 6.82 10.06
C VAL A 107 10.06 6.01 10.58
N GLN A 108 9.85 4.72 10.77
CA GLN A 108 10.91 3.75 11.07
C GLN A 108 10.83 2.60 10.07
N LEU A 109 11.98 2.00 9.75
CA LEU A 109 12.02 0.79 8.93
C LEU A 109 11.39 -0.39 9.67
N ASP A 110 10.39 -1.00 9.05
CA ASP A 110 9.71 -2.17 9.61
C ASP A 110 10.45 -3.43 9.15
N LYS A 111 11.33 -3.95 10.02
CA LYS A 111 12.10 -5.18 9.75
C LYS A 111 11.19 -6.42 9.65
N GLU A 112 10.02 -6.39 10.27
CA GLU A 112 9.02 -7.47 10.18
C GLU A 112 8.30 -7.49 8.82
N GLY A 113 7.91 -6.32 8.28
CA GLY A 113 7.31 -6.20 6.95
C GLY A 113 8.27 -6.51 5.80
N ALA A 114 9.58 -6.28 5.98
CA ALA A 114 10.61 -6.67 5.02
C ALA A 114 10.66 -8.20 4.78
N ALA A 115 10.22 -9.02 5.76
CA ALA A 115 10.22 -10.47 5.66
C ALA A 115 9.19 -11.03 4.67
N LYS A 116 8.20 -10.24 4.23
CA LYS A 116 7.23 -10.64 3.19
C LYS A 116 7.75 -10.43 1.76
N ARG A 117 8.96 -9.86 1.57
CA ARG A 117 9.61 -9.84 0.26
C ARG A 117 10.32 -11.16 0.04
N LEU A 118 9.75 -11.99 -0.84
CA LEU A 118 10.50 -13.06 -1.51
C LEU A 118 11.76 -12.43 -2.08
N SER A 119 12.92 -12.92 -1.65
CA SER A 119 14.19 -12.44 -2.17
C SER A 119 14.28 -12.73 -3.67
N ALA A 120 15.17 -12.06 -4.40
CA ALA A 120 15.39 -12.36 -5.83
C ALA A 120 15.64 -13.86 -6.08
N LYS A 121 16.29 -14.54 -5.12
CA LYS A 121 16.49 -15.99 -5.13
C LYS A 121 15.20 -16.78 -4.96
N ASP A 122 14.29 -16.32 -4.11
CA ASP A 122 13.00 -16.99 -3.91
C ASP A 122 12.07 -16.78 -5.11
N LEU A 123 12.18 -15.65 -5.80
CA LEU A 123 11.50 -15.39 -7.07
C LEU A 123 12.04 -16.27 -8.20
N GLU A 124 13.37 -16.39 -8.34
CA GLU A 124 14.00 -17.31 -9.30
C GLU A 124 13.63 -18.77 -9.02
N ALA A 125 13.58 -19.17 -7.74
CA ALA A 125 13.18 -20.51 -7.34
C ALA A 125 11.69 -20.79 -7.66
N ALA A 126 10.82 -19.81 -7.41
CA ALA A 126 9.39 -19.91 -7.75
C ALA A 126 9.16 -19.98 -9.27
N GLU A 127 9.91 -19.20 -10.05
CA GLU A 127 9.86 -19.22 -11.51
C GLU A 127 10.37 -20.54 -12.08
N ALA A 128 11.49 -21.05 -11.59
CA ALA A 128 12.03 -22.35 -11.98
C ALA A 128 11.07 -23.50 -11.64
N ALA A 129 10.42 -23.47 -10.47
CA ALA A 129 9.41 -24.46 -10.08
C ALA A 129 8.18 -24.41 -11.00
N PHE A 130 7.70 -23.20 -11.34
CA PHE A 130 6.57 -23.02 -12.26
C PHE A 130 6.87 -23.53 -13.68
N LEU A 131 8.09 -23.29 -14.19
CA LEU A 131 8.55 -23.81 -15.49
C LEU A 131 8.69 -25.34 -15.51
N ALA A 132 9.14 -25.94 -14.41
CA ALA A 132 9.24 -27.39 -14.27
C ALA A 132 7.85 -28.07 -14.25
N GLU A 133 6.90 -27.49 -13.54
CA GLU A 133 5.53 -28.03 -13.49
C GLU A 133 4.84 -27.96 -14.87
N ARG A 134 5.03 -26.85 -15.60
CA ARG A 134 4.44 -26.63 -16.93
C ARG A 134 5.06 -27.51 -18.02
N SER A 135 6.32 -27.91 -17.88
CA SER A 135 6.98 -28.84 -18.80
C SER A 135 6.62 -30.30 -18.52
N SER A 136 6.27 -30.65 -17.27
CA SER A 136 5.80 -32.01 -16.91
C SER A 136 4.39 -32.32 -17.43
N LYS A 137 3.51 -31.31 -17.52
CA LYS A 137 2.11 -31.44 -18.00
C LYS A 137 1.96 -31.52 -19.52
N LYS A 138 3.07 -31.49 -20.27
CA LYS A 138 3.10 -31.49 -21.75
C LYS A 138 3.53 -32.84 -22.34
N LYS A 139 3.57 -33.91 -21.54
CA LYS A 139 3.79 -35.29 -21.98
C LYS A 139 2.51 -36.10 -21.86
#